data_AF-J9EBJ8-F1
#
_entry.id   AF-J9EBJ8-F1
#
_cell.length_a   1.000
_cell.length_b   1.000
_cell.length_c   1.000
_cell.angle_alpha   90.00
_cell.angle_beta   90.00
_cell.angle_gamma   90.00
#
_symmetry.space_group_name_H-M   'P 1'
#
loop_
_entity.id
_entity.type
_entity.pdbx_description
1 polymer ?
#
loop_
_entity_poly.entity_id
_entity_poly.type
_entity_poly.pdbx_seq_one_letter_code
_entity_poly.pdbx_strand_id
1 'polypeptide(L)'
;MAIVCCSRGNLYGRAFILITFQIIICNLISFTPHMIVVLPEILLNKNSSYISKTWINHLFSTINTSSFYGVLHFAFLWTLNRFLSIIFPKCNAFFESAKLYFLLIFVWLTAF
;
A
#
# COMPACT_ATOMS: atom_id res chain seq x y z
N MET A 1 9.32 -24.67 2.07
CA MET A 1 9.90 -24.05 3.29
C MET A 1 8.91 -23.01 3.79
N ALA A 2 7.98 -23.43 4.65
CA ALA A 2 6.91 -22.57 5.15
C ALA A 2 7.43 -21.78 6.36
N ILE A 3 7.43 -20.46 6.24
CA ILE A 3 7.83 -19.56 7.33
C ILE A 3 6.81 -19.72 8.46
N VAL A 4 7.26 -20.35 9.54
CA VAL A 4 6.53 -20.49 10.80
C VAL A 4 6.47 -19.11 11.47
N CYS A 5 5.53 -18.28 11.01
CA CYS A 5 5.15 -17.01 11.67
C CYS A 5 3.93 -17.19 12.60
N CYS A 6 3.59 -18.42 12.98
CA CYS A 6 2.47 -18.72 13.88
C CYS A 6 2.99 -19.10 15.28
N SER A 7 3.74 -18.20 15.92
CA SER A 7 3.96 -18.28 17.37
C SER A 7 2.78 -17.64 18.07
N ARG A 8 2.07 -18.45 18.86
CA ARG A 8 0.79 -18.23 19.55
C ARG A 8 0.91 -17.28 20.75
N GLY A 9 1.80 -16.28 20.67
CA GLY A 9 2.06 -15.27 21.69
C GLY A 9 2.41 -13.89 21.12
N ASN A 10 2.19 -13.67 19.82
CA ASN A 10 2.52 -12.40 19.18
C ASN A 10 1.36 -11.40 19.32
N LEU A 11 1.60 -10.27 19.98
CA LEU A 11 0.67 -9.12 20.10
C LEU A 11 0.19 -8.55 18.76
N TYR A 12 0.80 -9.00 17.66
CA TYR A 12 0.52 -8.62 16.29
C TYR A 12 0.04 -9.84 15.50
N GLY A 13 -1.25 -9.87 15.17
CA GLY A 13 -1.83 -10.89 14.30
C GLY A 13 -1.30 -10.80 12.87
N ARG A 14 -1.32 -11.93 12.14
CA ARG A 14 -0.91 -12.01 10.72
C ARG A 14 -1.55 -10.93 9.85
N ALA A 15 -2.82 -10.61 10.10
CA ALA A 15 -3.57 -9.57 9.41
C ALA A 15 -2.90 -8.19 9.52
N PHE A 16 -2.50 -7.82 10.73
CA PHE A 16 -1.83 -6.54 11.00
C PHE A 16 -0.54 -6.41 10.18
N ILE A 17 0.27 -7.48 10.14
CA ILE A 17 1.54 -7.49 9.41
C ILE A 17 1.28 -7.30 7.91
N LEU A 18 0.32 -8.02 7.35
CA LEU A 18 -0.02 -7.94 5.93
C LEU A 18 -0.53 -6.54 5.53
N ILE A 19 -1.40 -5.94 6.33
CA ILE A 19 -1.93 -4.59 6.06
C ILE A 19 -0.79 -3.56 6.15
N THR A 20 0.06 -3.67 7.17
CA THR A 20 1.22 -2.79 7.33
C THR A 20 2.17 -2.91 6.13
N PHE A 21 2.38 -4.13 5.62
CA PHE A 21 3.19 -4.36 4.44
C PHE A 21 2.61 -3.69 3.19
N GLN A 22 1.27 -3.70 3.01
CA GLN A 22 0.63 -2.96 1.91
C GLN A 22 0.87 -1.45 2.02
N ILE A 23 0.78 -0.87 3.22
CA ILE A 23 1.08 0.56 3.43
C ILE A 23 2.52 0.89 3.03
N ILE A 24 3.48 0.03 3.41
CA ILE A 24 4.89 0.21 3.02
C ILE A 24 5.04 0.17 1.50
N ILE A 25 4.38 -0.78 0.83
CA ILE A 25 4.39 -0.86 -0.64
C ILE A 25 3.81 0.40 -1.27
N CYS A 26 2.65 0.88 -0.82
CA CYS A 26 2.06 2.11 -1.36
C CYS A 26 2.99 3.32 -1.23
N ASN A 27 3.66 3.47 -0.08
CA ASN A 27 4.63 4.55 0.13
C ASN A 27 5.87 4.41 -0.78
N LEU A 28 6.38 3.19 -0.99
CA LEU A 28 7.48 2.95 -1.93
C LEU A 28 7.10 3.28 -3.37
N ILE A 29 5.87 2.93 -3.78
CA ILE A 29 5.36 3.26 -5.11
C ILE A 29 5.22 4.79 -5.26
N SER A 30 4.68 5.49 -4.27
CA SER A 30 4.57 6.97 -4.29
C SER A 30 5.95 7.67 -4.34
N PHE A 31 6.96 7.10 -3.70
CA PHE A 31 8.32 7.63 -3.73
C PHE A 31 9.02 7.47 -5.10
N THR A 32 8.63 6.45 -5.87
CA THR A 32 9.26 6.11 -7.15
C THR A 32 9.20 7.24 -8.20
N PRO A 33 8.03 7.89 -8.47
CA PRO A 33 7.96 9.08 -9.32
C PRO A 33 8.92 10.20 -8.92
N HIS A 34 9.06 10.44 -7.62
CA HIS A 34 9.87 11.52 -7.09
C HIS A 34 11.36 11.28 -7.36
N MET A 35 11.83 10.05 -7.19
CA MET A 35 13.24 9.70 -7.41
C MET A 35 13.62 9.52 -8.88
N ILE A 36 12.69 9.10 -9.73
CA ILE A 36 12.98 8.77 -11.13
C ILE A 36 12.71 9.94 -12.08
N VAL A 37 11.68 10.76 -11.80
CA VAL A 37 11.29 11.88 -12.68
C VAL A 37 11.78 13.20 -12.11
N VAL A 38 11.33 13.54 -10.91
CA VAL A 38 11.54 14.88 -10.34
C VAL A 38 13.01 15.13 -10.01
N LEU A 39 13.67 14.19 -9.33
CA LEU A 39 15.06 14.36 -8.92
C LEU A 39 16.03 14.49 -10.12
N PRO A 40 15.98 13.64 -11.16
CA PRO A 40 16.86 13.78 -12.31
C PRO A 40 16.54 15.01 -13.16
N GLU A 41 15.28 15.43 -13.22
CA GLU A 41 14.87 16.63 -13.98
C GLU A 41 15.46 17.90 -13.37
N ILE A 42 15.45 18.02 -12.03
CA ILE A 42 16.10 19.13 -11.32
C ILE A 42 17.62 19.08 -11.48
N LEU A 43 18.22 17.88 -11.41
CA LEU A 43 19.69 17.74 -11.36
C LEU A 43 20.36 17.89 -12.73
N LEU A 44 19.72 17.44 -13.81
CA LEU A 44 20.31 17.37 -15.15
C LEU A 44 19.88 18.52 -16.07
N ASN A 45 18.91 19.36 -15.67
CA ASN A 45 18.34 20.46 -16.48
C ASN A 45 18.14 20.07 -17.96
N LYS A 46 17.69 18.82 -18.19
CA LYS A 46 17.72 18.20 -19.51
C LYS A 46 16.38 18.41 -20.20
N ASN A 47 16.38 19.31 -21.18
CA ASN A 47 15.30 19.54 -22.13
C ASN A 47 15.24 18.38 -23.14
N SER A 48 14.85 17.19 -22.71
CA SER A 48 14.58 16.06 -23.62
C SER A 48 13.14 16.10 -24.15
N SER A 49 12.92 15.44 -25.29
CA SER A 49 11.72 15.54 -26.14
C SER A 49 10.37 15.54 -25.42
N TYR A 50 9.52 16.48 -25.82
CA TYR A 50 8.25 16.83 -25.16
C TYR A 50 7.24 15.67 -25.11
N ILE A 51 7.18 14.81 -26.13
CA ILE A 51 6.13 13.80 -26.28
C ILE A 51 6.29 12.63 -25.30
N SER A 52 7.51 12.11 -25.11
CA SER A 52 7.76 11.02 -24.16
C SER A 52 7.59 11.49 -22.72
N LYS A 53 7.97 12.74 -22.41
CA LYS A 53 7.76 13.35 -21.09
C LYS A 53 6.28 13.41 -20.71
N THR A 54 5.38 13.80 -21.61
CA THR A 54 3.95 13.96 -21.24
C THR A 54 3.31 12.65 -20.82
N TRP A 55 3.55 11.55 -21.56
CA TRP A 55 2.98 10.25 -21.22
C TRP A 55 3.59 9.67 -19.94
N ILE A 56 4.91 9.82 -19.77
CA ILE A 56 5.64 9.41 -18.57
C ILE A 56 5.13 10.19 -17.36
N ASN A 57 5.03 11.52 -17.44
CA ASN A 57 4.55 12.37 -16.36
C ASN A 57 3.09 12.08 -16.01
N HIS A 58 2.24 11.82 -17.01
CA HIS A 58 0.85 11.43 -16.77
C HIS A 58 0.78 10.08 -16.03
N LEU A 59 1.49 9.06 -16.52
CA LEU A 59 1.54 7.74 -15.87
C LEU A 59 2.03 7.85 -14.42
N PHE A 60 3.12 8.58 -14.18
CA PHE A 60 3.68 8.77 -12.86
C PHE A 60 2.77 9.61 -11.94
N SER A 61 2.04 10.59 -12.49
CA SER A 61 1.03 11.35 -11.75
C SER A 61 -0.11 10.45 -11.31
N THR A 62 -0.66 9.61 -12.22
CA THR A 62 -1.72 8.65 -11.89
C THR A 62 -1.26 7.65 -10.83
N ILE A 63 -0.04 7.12 -10.96
CA ILE A 63 0.57 6.20 -9.98
C ILE A 63 0.72 6.86 -8.62
N ASN A 64 1.11 8.14 -8.58
CA ASN A 64 1.25 8.85 -7.31
C ASN A 64 -0.11 9.06 -6.62
N THR A 65 -1.12 9.49 -7.39
CA THR A 65 -2.49 9.66 -6.87
C THR A 65 -3.08 8.34 -6.38
N SER A 66 -2.95 7.25 -7.14
CA SER A 66 -3.47 5.93 -6.73
C SER A 66 -2.73 5.38 -5.50
N SER A 67 -1.41 5.60 -5.42
CA SER A 67 -0.62 5.22 -4.25
C SER A 67 -1.05 5.98 -2.99
N PHE A 68 -1.33 7.28 -3.10
CA PHE A 68 -1.84 8.09 -2.00
C PHE A 68 -3.21 7.61 -1.52
N TYR A 69 -4.13 7.34 -2.46
CA TYR A 69 -5.41 6.73 -2.11
C TYR A 69 -5.22 5.35 -1.48
N GLY A 70 -4.29 4.54 -1.97
CA GLY A 70 -3.93 3.24 -1.39
C GLY A 70 -3.49 3.37 0.07
N VAL A 71 -2.60 4.32 0.38
CA VAL A 71 -2.16 4.59 1.77
C VAL A 71 -3.35 4.92 2.66
N LEU A 72 -4.27 5.78 2.21
CA LEU A 72 -5.45 6.15 3.01
C LEU A 72 -6.37 4.96 3.28
N HIS A 73 -6.68 4.16 2.25
CA HIS A 73 -7.56 3.01 2.41
C HIS A 73 -6.94 1.93 3.31
N PHE A 74 -5.64 1.65 3.15
CA PHE A 74 -4.95 0.69 4.02
C PHE A 74 -4.75 1.22 5.44
N ALA A 75 -4.53 2.52 5.63
CA ALA A 75 -4.49 3.13 6.96
C ALA A 75 -5.84 3.02 7.67
N PHE A 76 -6.95 3.27 6.95
CA PHE A 76 -8.29 3.02 7.46
C PHE A 76 -8.45 1.55 7.86
N LEU A 77 -8.09 0.62 6.99
CA LEU A 77 -8.17 -0.81 7.28
C LEU A 77 -7.34 -1.23 8.50
N TRP A 78 -6.16 -0.63 8.65
CA TRP A 78 -5.25 -0.87 9.74
C TRP A 78 -5.86 -0.45 11.09
N THR A 79 -6.48 0.74 11.13
CA THR A 79 -7.20 1.22 12.30
C THR A 79 -8.41 0.36 12.62
N LEU A 80 -9.18 -0.06 11.61
CA LEU A 80 -10.35 -0.92 11.77
C LEU A 80 -9.97 -2.32 12.29
N ASN A 81 -8.88 -2.89 11.78
CA ASN A 81 -8.33 -4.16 12.26
C ASN A 81 -7.94 -4.07 13.76
N ARG A 82 -7.28 -2.98 14.17
CA ARG A 82 -6.95 -2.75 15.60
C ARG A 82 -8.21 -2.55 16.46
N PHE A 83 -9.16 -1.75 15.97
CA PHE A 83 -10.42 -1.49 16.65
C PHE A 83 -11.19 -2.79 16.92
N LEU A 84 -11.36 -3.63 15.89
CA LEU A 84 -12.04 -4.91 16.02
C LEU A 84 -11.29 -5.89 16.93
N SER A 85 -9.96 -5.93 16.85
CA SER A 85 -9.17 -6.80 17.72
C SER A 85 -9.31 -6.44 19.21
N ILE A 86 -9.54 -5.17 19.54
CA ILE A 86 -9.64 -4.70 20.94
C ILE A 86 -11.08 -4.80 21.45
N ILE A 87 -12.06 -4.36 20.66
CA ILE A 87 -13.44 -4.18 21.13
C ILE A 87 -14.31 -5.40 20.79
N PHE A 88 -14.08 -6.04 19.63
CA PHE A 88 -14.90 -7.14 19.12
C PHE A 88 -14.05 -8.34 18.68
N PRO A 89 -13.44 -9.09 19.61
CA PRO A 89 -12.53 -10.19 19.28
C PRO A 89 -13.19 -11.29 18.45
N LYS A 90 -14.52 -11.48 18.55
CA LYS A 90 -15.27 -12.43 17.71
C LYS A 90 -15.27 -12.05 16.23
N CYS A 91 -15.27 -10.76 15.90
CA CYS A 91 -15.19 -10.26 14.53
C CYS A 91 -13.77 -10.35 13.95
N ASN A 92 -12.74 -10.45 14.81
CA ASN A 92 -11.35 -10.60 14.38
C ASN A 92 -11.10 -11.89 13.58
N ALA A 93 -11.92 -12.95 13.78
CA ALA A 93 -11.87 -14.17 12.98
C ALA A 93 -12.07 -13.91 11.46
N PHE A 94 -12.72 -12.80 11.10
CA PHE A 94 -12.85 -12.37 9.70
C PHE A 94 -11.47 -12.10 9.07
N PHE A 95 -10.57 -11.45 9.82
CA PHE A 95 -9.24 -11.05 9.38
C PHE A 95 -8.21 -12.18 9.39
N GLU A 96 -8.44 -13.26 10.13
CA GLU A 96 -7.53 -14.43 10.11
C GLU A 96 -7.72 -15.33 8.89
N SER A 97 -8.84 -15.17 8.18
CA SER A 97 -9.25 -16.05 7.08
C SER A 97 -8.73 -15.62 5.70
N ALA A 98 -8.95 -16.47 4.68
CA ALA A 98 -8.66 -16.14 3.28
C ALA A 98 -9.39 -14.87 2.78
N LYS A 99 -10.45 -14.43 3.47
CA LYS A 99 -11.19 -13.21 3.17
C LYS A 99 -10.32 -11.95 3.27
N LEU A 100 -9.26 -11.98 4.10
CA LEU A 100 -8.33 -10.86 4.18
C LEU A 100 -7.64 -10.59 2.84
N TYR A 101 -7.20 -11.62 2.12
CA TYR A 101 -6.56 -11.45 0.82
C TYR A 101 -7.53 -10.88 -0.21
N PHE A 102 -8.77 -11.36 -0.21
CA PHE A 102 -9.83 -10.80 -1.05
C PHE A 102 -10.06 -9.31 -0.75
N LEU A 103 -10.07 -8.95 0.53
CA LEU A 103 -10.23 -7.57 0.95
C LEU A 103 -9.05 -6.69 0.52
N LEU A 104 -7.81 -7.16 0.67
CA LEU A 104 -6.63 -6.43 0.20
C LEU A 104 -6.68 -6.17 -1.32
N ILE A 105 -7.08 -7.18 -2.11
CA ILE A 105 -7.26 -7.03 -3.56
C ILE A 105 -8.36 -6.02 -3.87
N PHE A 106 -9.48 -6.10 -3.15
CA PHE A 106 -10.59 -5.15 -3.30
C PHE A 106 -10.14 -3.71 -3.01
N VAL A 107 -9.36 -3.48 -1.95
CA VAL A 107 -8.83 -2.16 -1.61
C VAL A 107 -7.89 -1.64 -2.70
N TRP A 108 -7.02 -2.50 -3.25
CA TRP A 108 -6.19 -2.12 -4.39
C TRP A 108 -7.00 -1.75 -5.62
N LEU A 109 -8.09 -2.47 -5.90
CA LEU A 109 -9.00 -2.16 -7.01
C LEU A 109 -9.69 -0.81 -6.83
N THR A 110 -10.03 -0.42 -5.58
CA THR A 110 -10.63 0.90 -5.30
C THR A 110 -9.62 2.05 -5.33
N ALA A 111 -8.33 1.76 -5.18
CA ALA A 111 -7.28 2.76 -5.18
C ALA A 111 -6.77 3.10 -6.60
N PHE A 112 -7.07 2.26 -7.59
CA PHE A 112 -6.68 2.43 -8.99
C PHE A 112 -7.79 3.11 -9.81
#